data_AF-A0A7S0ELC3-F1
#
_entry.id   AF-A0A7S0ELC3-F1
#
_cell.length_a   1.000
_cell.length_b   1.000
_cell.length_c   1.000
_cell.angle_alpha   90.00
_cell.angle_beta   90.00
_cell.angle_gamma   90.00
#
_symmetry.space_group_name_H-M   'P 1'
#
loop_
_entity.id
_entity.type
_entity.pdbx_description
1 polymer ?
#
loop_
_entity_poly.entity_id
_entity_poly.type
_entity_poly.pdbx_seq_one_letter_code
_entity_poly.pdbx_strand_id
1 'polypeptide(L)'
;GQEELCASSPDEQAFVSAAEYFGYAFVARRPDVGELDIIDKRSGERHTVEVLEAFPYESSRKRMSILVRLPPRLVEQVGGGPAVRMYCKGADSVVLERLDPKDALSSPEVCRKMEELLYAWAEVALRTLVWA
;
A
#
# COMPACT_ATOMS: atom_id res chain seq x y z
N GLY A 1 9.98 -25.19 -1.82
CA GLY A 1 9.80 -24.75 -0.44
C GLY A 1 9.16 -23.39 -0.48
N GLN A 2 8.13 -23.13 0.32
CA GLN A 2 7.65 -21.76 0.49
C GLN A 2 8.73 -20.99 1.25
N GLU A 3 9.25 -19.92 0.65
CA GLU A 3 10.12 -18.98 1.35
C GLU A 3 9.24 -18.16 2.30
N GLU A 4 9.45 -18.26 3.61
CA GLU A 4 8.74 -17.45 4.59
C GLU A 4 9.28 -16.01 4.54
N LEU A 5 8.47 -15.10 4.01
CA LEU A 5 8.74 -13.67 4.11
C LEU A 5 8.63 -13.24 5.58
N CYS A 6 9.61 -12.50 6.09
CA CYS A 6 9.56 -11.95 7.46
C CYS A 6 9.17 -10.46 7.40
N ALA A 7 8.06 -10.10 8.04
CA ALA A 7 7.62 -8.72 8.19
C ALA A 7 7.84 -8.17 9.60
N SER A 8 7.92 -6.85 9.72
CA SER A 8 8.12 -6.19 11.02
C SER A 8 6.85 -6.19 11.90
N SER A 9 5.70 -6.46 11.28
CA SER A 9 4.41 -6.62 11.97
C SER A 9 3.55 -7.70 11.29
N PRO A 10 2.65 -8.37 12.04
CA PRO A 10 1.68 -9.32 11.47
C PRO A 10 0.75 -8.68 10.42
N ASP A 11 0.44 -7.40 10.58
CA ASP A 11 -0.41 -6.67 9.63
C ASP A 11 0.29 -6.52 8.27
N GLU A 12 1.59 -6.22 8.27
CA GLU A 12 2.40 -6.17 7.05
C GLU A 12 2.50 -7.53 6.37
N GLN A 13 2.69 -8.59 7.14
CA GLN A 13 2.72 -9.96 6.63
C GLN A 13 1.40 -10.30 5.91
N ALA A 14 0.26 -9.91 6.51
CA ALA A 14 -1.06 -10.15 5.94
C ALA A 14 -1.25 -9.41 4.61
N PHE A 15 -0.78 -8.17 4.49
CA PHE A 15 -0.87 -7.42 3.24
C PHE A 15 -0.01 -8.00 2.12
N VAL A 16 1.23 -8.42 2.41
CA VAL A 16 2.10 -9.05 1.40
C VAL A 16 1.53 -10.40 0.97
N SER A 17 0.98 -11.17 1.91
CA SER A 17 0.31 -12.44 1.61
C SER A 17 -0.94 -12.24 0.74
N ALA A 18 -1.73 -11.20 1.02
CA ALA A 18 -2.90 -10.85 0.21
C ALA A 18 -2.48 -10.41 -1.20
N ALA A 19 -1.43 -9.59 -1.34
CA ALA A 19 -0.90 -9.20 -2.64
C ALA A 19 -0.48 -10.43 -3.47
N GLU A 20 0.20 -11.39 -2.84
CA GLU A 20 0.58 -12.64 -3.52
C GLU A 20 -0.64 -13.46 -3.94
N TYR A 21 -1.65 -13.57 -3.06
CA TYR A 21 -2.92 -14.23 -3.37
C TYR A 21 -3.60 -13.60 -4.59
N PHE A 22 -3.56 -12.27 -4.72
CA PHE A 22 -4.10 -11.56 -5.88
C PHE A 22 -3.19 -11.57 -7.12
N GLY A 23 -2.00 -12.16 -7.03
CA GLY A 23 -1.11 -12.40 -8.17
C GLY A 23 0.12 -11.51 -8.23
N TYR A 24 0.38 -10.65 -7.25
CA TYR A 24 1.63 -9.88 -7.15
C TYR A 24 2.49 -10.39 -6.01
N ALA A 25 3.57 -11.09 -6.32
CA ALA A 25 4.49 -11.58 -5.29
C ALA A 25 5.63 -10.58 -5.05
N PHE A 26 5.90 -10.31 -3.78
CA PHE A 26 7.15 -9.70 -3.34
C PHE A 26 8.28 -10.70 -3.56
N VAL A 27 9.38 -10.25 -4.17
CA VAL A 27 10.55 -11.10 -4.44
C VAL A 27 11.70 -10.75 -3.51
N ALA A 28 12.14 -9.49 -3.56
CA ALA A 28 13.28 -9.05 -2.77
C ALA A 28 13.24 -7.53 -2.56
N ARG A 29 13.91 -7.07 -1.51
CA ARG A 29 14.22 -5.66 -1.29
C ARG A 29 15.72 -5.51 -1.23
N ARG A 30 16.24 -4.47 -1.90
CA ARG A 30 17.65 -4.09 -1.96
C ARG A 30 17.81 -2.66 -1.43
N PRO A 31 17.83 -2.47 -0.10
CA PRO A 31 17.80 -1.14 0.52
C PRO A 31 19.02 -0.28 0.22
N ASP A 32 20.16 -0.90 -0.08
CA ASP A 32 21.43 -0.28 -0.43
C ASP A 32 21.35 0.56 -1.72
N VAL A 33 20.55 0.09 -2.68
CA VAL A 33 20.29 0.80 -3.95
C VAL A 33 18.86 1.34 -4.03
N GLY A 34 18.08 1.20 -2.95
CA GLY A 34 16.69 1.67 -2.89
C GLY A 34 15.77 0.94 -3.87
N GLU A 35 15.92 -0.37 -4.06
CA GLU A 35 15.09 -1.12 -5.02
C GLU A 35 14.20 -2.17 -4.34
N LEU A 36 13.04 -2.42 -4.95
CA LEU A 36 12.05 -3.41 -4.56
C LEU A 36 11.63 -4.22 -5.79
N ASP A 37 11.85 -5.52 -5.76
CA ASP A 37 11.48 -6.42 -6.85
C ASP A 37 10.15 -7.11 -6.56
N ILE A 38 9.23 -7.03 -7.51
CA ILE A 38 7.94 -7.72 -7.50
C ILE A 38 7.76 -8.51 -8.80
N ILE A 39 6.92 -9.54 -8.76
CA ILE A 39 6.54 -10.33 -9.94
C ILE A 39 5.01 -10.39 -10.06
N ASP A 40 4.49 -10.07 -11.25
CA ASP A 40 3.13 -10.41 -11.64
C ASP A 40 3.10 -11.90 -12.02
N LYS A 41 2.49 -12.72 -11.17
CA LYS A 41 2.39 -14.17 -11.33
C LYS A 41 1.49 -14.57 -12.50
N ARG A 42 0.65 -13.67 -13.03
CA ARG A 42 -0.25 -13.94 -14.15
C ARG A 42 0.48 -13.82 -15.49
N SER A 43 1.32 -12.79 -15.63
CA SER A 43 2.12 -12.55 -16.84
C SER A 43 3.53 -13.14 -16.77
N GLY A 44 4.03 -13.41 -15.56
CA GLY A 44 5.43 -13.74 -15.29
C GLY A 44 6.37 -12.52 -15.33
N GLU A 45 5.84 -11.32 -15.51
CA GLU A 45 6.64 -10.11 -15.62
C GLU A 45 7.22 -9.68 -14.27
N ARG A 46 8.50 -9.30 -14.28
CA ARG A 46 9.20 -8.77 -13.11
C ARG A 46 9.31 -7.26 -13.22
N HIS A 47 9.05 -6.58 -12.10
CA HIS A 47 9.19 -5.14 -11.99
C HIS A 47 10.13 -4.81 -10.85
N THR A 48 11.06 -3.91 -11.12
CA THR A 48 11.89 -3.27 -10.11
C THR A 48 11.33 -1.88 -9.87
N VAL A 49 10.86 -1.65 -8.65
CA VAL A 49 10.34 -0.36 -8.16
C VAL A 49 11.46 0.34 -7.40
N GLU A 50 11.72 1.59 -7.76
CA GLU A 50 12.67 2.44 -7.04
C GLU A 50 11.97 3.05 -5.81
N VAL A 51 12.54 2.87 -4.64
CA VAL A 51 12.14 3.47 -3.36
C VAL A 51 12.94 4.74 -3.17
N LEU A 52 12.30 5.88 -3.40
CA LEU A 52 12.92 7.20 -3.29
C LEU A 52 13.05 7.66 -1.84
N GLU A 53 12.04 7.39 -1.02
CA GLU A 53 12.04 7.72 0.40
C GLU A 53 11.07 6.80 1.17
N ALA A 54 11.42 6.44 2.39
CA ALA A 54 10.56 5.68 3.28
C ALA A 54 10.38 6.44 4.58
N PHE A 55 9.14 6.69 4.96
CA PHE A 55 8.76 7.31 6.23
C PHE A 55 8.15 6.22 7.13
N PRO A 56 8.92 5.63 8.05
CA PRO A 56 8.46 4.54 8.90
C PRO A 56 7.24 4.91 9.73
N TYR A 57 6.61 3.89 10.30
CA TYR A 57 5.53 4.10 11.27
C TYR A 57 6.08 4.78 12.52
N GLU A 58 5.44 5.88 12.90
CA GLU A 58 5.67 6.54 14.18
C GLU A 58 4.35 6.64 14.94
N SER A 59 4.35 6.32 16.23
CA SER A 59 3.14 6.37 17.08
C SER A 59 2.51 7.76 17.16
N SER A 60 3.33 8.81 17.08
CA SER A 60 2.88 10.21 17.00
C SER A 60 2.13 10.51 15.69
N ARG A 61 2.52 9.87 14.58
CA ARG A 61 1.94 10.07 13.25
C ARG A 61 0.80 9.09 12.95
N LYS A 62 0.80 7.91 13.57
CA LYS A 62 -0.13 6.78 13.38
C LYS A 62 -0.30 6.35 11.90
N ARG A 63 0.75 6.53 11.11
CA ARG A 63 0.81 6.15 9.69
C ARG A 63 2.25 5.90 9.27
N MET A 64 2.43 5.20 8.17
CA MET A 64 3.68 5.12 7.42
C MET A 64 3.45 5.45 5.96
N SER A 65 4.47 5.96 5.29
CA SER A 65 4.40 6.30 3.87
C SER A 65 5.69 5.94 3.14
N ILE A 66 5.58 5.70 1.84
CA ILE A 66 6.72 5.41 0.97
C ILE A 66 6.55 6.22 -0.33
N LEU A 67 7.61 6.89 -0.75
CA LEU A 67 7.69 7.53 -2.06
C LEU A 67 8.45 6.59 -2.99
N VAL A 68 7.83 6.21 -4.10
CA VAL A 68 8.39 5.27 -5.06
C VAL A 68 8.32 5.82 -6.48
N ARG A 69 9.17 5.31 -7.36
CA ARG A 69 9.04 5.43 -8.80
C ARG A 69 8.77 4.06 -9.39
N LEU A 70 7.60 3.94 -10.02
CA LEU A 70 7.20 2.74 -10.74
C LEU A 70 7.84 2.72 -12.14
N PRO A 71 8.25 1.55 -12.65
CA PRO A 71 8.70 1.43 -14.04
C PRO A 71 7.53 1.65 -15.02
N PRO A 72 7.78 2.15 -16.25
CA PRO A 72 6.73 2.53 -17.20
C PRO A 72 5.66 1.46 -17.44
N ARG A 73 6.06 0.20 -17.60
CA ARG A 73 5.10 -0.91 -17.80
C ARG A 73 4.20 -1.14 -16.60
N LEU A 74 4.75 -1.04 -15.39
CA LEU A 74 3.94 -1.19 -14.18
C LEU A 74 2.95 -0.02 -14.06
N VAL A 75 3.37 1.20 -14.41
CA VAL A 75 2.47 2.38 -14.47
C VAL A 75 1.26 2.10 -15.36
N GLU A 76 1.48 1.56 -16.57
CA GLU A 76 0.41 1.20 -17.50
C GLU A 76 -0.50 0.10 -16.91
N GLN A 77 0.07 -0.94 -16.30
CA GLN A 77 -0.67 -2.05 -15.70
C GLN A 77 -1.57 -1.65 -14.53
N VAL A 78 -1.15 -0.65 -13.74
CA VAL A 78 -1.91 -0.17 -12.57
C VAL A 78 -2.83 1.01 -12.87
N GLY A 79 -3.18 1.23 -14.15
CA GLY A 79 -4.17 2.23 -14.57
C GLY A 79 -3.59 3.58 -15.01
N GLY A 80 -2.29 3.67 -15.28
CA GLY A 80 -1.62 4.88 -15.75
C GLY A 80 -1.34 5.90 -14.64
N GLY A 81 -1.07 7.15 -15.03
CA GLY A 81 -0.74 8.26 -14.11
C GLY A 81 0.77 8.48 -13.90
N PRO A 82 1.15 9.31 -12.93
CA PRO A 82 2.56 9.61 -12.66
C PRO A 82 3.36 8.35 -12.29
N ALA A 83 4.61 8.28 -12.75
CA ALA A 83 5.53 7.21 -12.36
C ALA A 83 5.98 7.34 -10.90
N VAL A 84 6.16 8.58 -10.41
CA VAL A 84 6.47 8.84 -9.00
C VAL A 84 5.18 8.92 -8.20
N ARG A 85 5.06 8.10 -7.16
CA ARG A 85 3.86 7.97 -6.32
C ARG A 85 4.22 7.88 -4.86
N MET A 86 3.40 8.51 -4.02
CA MET A 86 3.44 8.29 -2.58
C MET A 86 2.32 7.32 -2.21
N TYR A 87 2.65 6.28 -1.45
CA TYR A 87 1.67 5.39 -0.84
C TYR A 87 1.72 5.60 0.66
N CYS A 88 0.56 5.75 1.29
CA CYS A 88 0.39 5.96 2.71
C CYS A 88 -0.56 4.92 3.26
N LYS A 89 -0.21 4.31 4.41
CA LYS A 89 -1.16 3.51 5.19
C LYS A 89 -1.17 3.95 6.65
N GLY A 90 -2.33 3.98 7.28
CA GLY A 90 -2.44 4.39 8.66
C GLY A 90 -3.84 4.32 9.24
N ALA A 91 -4.00 4.89 10.43
CA ALA A 91 -5.30 5.03 11.08
C ALA A 91 -6.26 5.86 10.20
N ASP A 92 -7.51 5.44 10.17
CA ASP A 92 -8.63 6.09 9.48
C ASP A 92 -8.73 7.60 9.75
N SER A 93 -8.80 7.98 11.02
CA SER A 93 -8.82 9.36 11.52
C SER A 93 -7.62 10.19 11.07
N VAL A 94 -6.50 9.57 10.71
CA VAL A 94 -5.31 10.28 10.23
C VAL A 94 -5.28 10.38 8.71
N VAL A 95 -5.62 9.30 8.01
CA VAL A 95 -5.50 9.26 6.55
C VAL A 95 -6.66 9.99 5.88
N LEU A 96 -7.91 9.79 6.34
CA LEU A 96 -9.10 10.39 5.73
C LEU A 96 -9.10 11.93 5.82
N GLU A 97 -8.62 12.51 6.93
CA GLU A 97 -8.47 13.96 7.10
C GLU A 97 -7.47 14.62 6.12
N ARG A 98 -6.63 13.83 5.44
CA ARG A 98 -5.55 14.30 4.57
C ARG A 98 -5.82 14.08 3.08
N LEU A 99 -6.97 13.52 2.74
CA LEU A 99 -7.38 13.33 1.36
C LEU A 99 -7.69 14.69 0.70
N ASP A 100 -7.42 14.82 -0.60
CA ASP A 100 -7.78 16.02 -1.34
C ASP A 100 -9.29 16.03 -1.57
N PRO A 101 -10.05 17.00 -1.03
CA PRO A 101 -11.50 17.06 -1.20
C PRO A 101 -11.94 17.29 -2.67
N LYS A 102 -11.01 17.61 -3.57
CA LYS A 102 -11.27 17.75 -5.01
C LYS A 102 -11.08 16.46 -5.79
N ASP A 103 -10.49 15.43 -5.19
CA ASP A 103 -10.37 14.12 -5.82
C ASP A 103 -11.74 13.43 -5.83
N ALA A 104 -12.17 12.92 -6.98
CA ALA A 104 -13.43 12.19 -7.13
C ALA A 104 -13.49 10.94 -6.24
N LEU A 105 -12.33 10.32 -5.94
CA LEU A 105 -12.23 9.18 -5.03
C LEU A 105 -12.30 9.58 -3.55
N SER A 106 -12.26 10.88 -3.26
CA SER A 106 -12.31 11.44 -1.91
C SER A 106 -13.55 12.32 -1.70
N SER A 107 -14.62 12.08 -2.48
CA SER A 107 -15.88 12.81 -2.31
C SER A 107 -16.44 12.58 -0.89
N PRO A 108 -17.18 13.55 -0.33
CA PRO A 108 -17.81 13.38 0.99
C PRO A 108 -18.71 12.14 1.10
N GLU A 109 -19.35 11.70 0.01
CA GLU A 109 -20.14 10.47 0.03
C GLU A 109 -19.26 9.20 0.08
N VAL A 110 -18.13 9.19 -0.63
CA VAL A 110 -17.19 8.06 -0.61
C VAL A 110 -16.54 7.93 0.77
N CYS A 111 -16.06 9.04 1.33
CA CYS A 111 -15.46 9.05 2.67
C CYS A 111 -16.46 8.56 3.74
N ARG A 112 -17.72 9.02 3.69
CA ARG A 112 -18.76 8.56 4.64
C ARG A 112 -19.02 7.06 4.55
N LYS A 113 -19.14 6.51 3.33
CA LYS A 113 -19.30 5.06 3.14
C LYS A 113 -18.10 4.27 3.65
N MET A 114 -16.90 4.80 3.46
CA MET A 114 -15.67 4.20 4.00
C MET A 114 -15.70 4.18 5.53
N GLU A 115 -16.07 5.29 6.17
CA GLU A 115 -16.22 5.38 7.63
C GLU A 115 -17.24 4.37 8.19
N GLU A 116 -18.40 4.22 7.53
CA GLU A 116 -19.41 3.23 7.92
C GLU A 116 -18.87 1.79 7.88
N LEU A 117 -18.11 1.44 6.83
CA LEU A 117 -17.48 0.11 6.71
C LEU A 117 -16.39 -0.11 7.76
N LEU A 118 -15.55 0.89 7.99
CA LEU A 118 -14.49 0.83 8.99
C LEU A 118 -15.08 0.64 10.38
N TYR A 119 -16.18 1.33 10.69
CA TYR A 119 -16.90 1.16 11.95
C TYR A 119 -17.49 -0.24 12.09
N ALA A 120 -18.17 -0.76 11.06
CA ALA A 120 -18.72 -2.11 11.08
C ALA A 120 -17.65 -3.21 11.26
N TRP A 121 -16.45 -3.03 10.67
CA TRP A 121 -15.32 -3.94 10.88
C TRP A 121 -14.75 -3.84 12.30
N ALA A 122 -14.70 -2.64 12.86
CA ALA A 122 -14.26 -2.43 14.24
C ALA A 122 -15.21 -3.10 15.26
N GLU A 123 -16.53 -3.12 15.00
CA GLU A 123 -17.51 -3.79 15.87
C GLU A 123 -17.27 -5.30 16.00
N VAL A 124 -16.74 -5.94 14.96
CA VAL A 124 -16.35 -7.36 14.97
C VAL A 124 -14.86 -7.56 15.33
N ALA A 125 -14.23 -6.56 15.93
CA ALA A 125 -12.84 -6.55 16.41
C ALA A 125 -11.78 -6.76 15.32
N LEU A 126 -12.08 -6.43 14.06
CA LEU A 126 -11.05 -6.38 13.02
C LEU A 126 -10.19 -5.12 13.17
N ARG A 127 -8.88 -5.28 13.01
CA ARG A 127 -7.97 -4.15 12.90
C ARG A 127 -8.10 -3.54 11.51
N THR A 128 -8.38 -2.24 11.46
CA THR A 128 -8.57 -1.51 10.20
C THR A 128 -7.38 -0.60 9.91
N LEU A 129 -7.07 -0.43 8.62
CA LEU A 129 -6.09 0.52 8.11
C LEU A 129 -6.63 1.11 6.81
N VAL A 130 -6.36 2.39 6.58
CA VAL A 130 -6.73 3.09 5.36
C VAL A 130 -5.48 3.33 4.52
N TRP A 131 -5.61 3.15 3.20
CA TRP A 131 -4.57 3.41 2.20
C TRP A 131 -4.93 4.62 1.35
N ALA A 132 -3.95 5.47 1.04
CA ALA A 132 -4.06 6.63 0.16
C ALA A 132 -2.77 6.85 -0.64
#